data_AF-A0A9R1K790-F1
#
_entry.id   AF-A0A9R1K790-F1
#
_cell.length_a   1.000
_cell.length_b   1.000
_cell.length_c   1.000
_cell.angle_alpha   90.00
_cell.angle_beta   90.00
_cell.angle_gamma   90.00
#
_symmetry.space_group_name_H-M   'P 1'
#
loop_
_entity.id
_entity.type
_entity.pdbx_description
1 polymer ?
#
loop_
_entity_poly.entity_id
_entity_poly.type
_entity_poly.pdbx_seq_one_letter_code
_entity_poly.pdbx_strand_id
1 'polypeptide(L)'
;MEHGSVADSSASTFSVMEEDHTLANSVRFVLNQDPRVAFCGYSIPHPADNKVNIRVQTTGDQAKDVMKDALQDLMVMGQHVRGTFDKAVADFKSKMPAEQMDVDLNQQ
;
A
#
# COMPACT_ATOMS: atom_id res chain seq x y z
N MET A 1 19.65 17.43 -30.07
CA MET A 1 20.70 16.95 -29.15
C MET A 1 20.14 17.10 -27.75
N GLU A 2 19.54 16.04 -27.22
CA GLU A 2 19.05 16.02 -25.84
C GLU A 2 20.09 15.24 -25.03
N HIS A 3 20.91 15.97 -24.27
CA HIS A 3 21.88 15.36 -23.36
C HIS A 3 21.14 14.85 -22.12
N GLY A 4 20.59 13.64 -22.21
CA GLY A 4 20.23 12.85 -21.04
C GLY A 4 21.50 12.43 -20.31
N SER A 5 21.95 13.25 -19.35
CA SER A 5 23.09 12.97 -18.50
C SER A 5 22.82 11.75 -17.63
N VAL A 6 23.81 10.85 -17.53
CA VAL A 6 24.03 9.80 -16.53
C VAL A 6 22.81 9.49 -15.65
N ALA A 7 22.15 8.36 -15.91
CA ALA A 7 20.94 7.89 -15.22
C ALA A 7 21.04 8.04 -13.70
N ASP A 8 20.45 9.11 -13.16
CA ASP A 8 20.30 9.31 -11.73
C ASP A 8 19.34 8.25 -11.19
N SER A 9 19.90 7.21 -10.58
CA SER A 9 19.12 6.12 -9.99
C SER A 9 18.37 6.53 -8.73
N SER A 10 18.62 7.74 -8.19
CA SER A 10 17.91 8.28 -7.03
C SER A 10 16.50 8.80 -7.36
N ALA A 11 16.21 9.02 -8.65
CA ALA A 11 14.90 9.48 -9.12
C ALA A 11 14.33 8.53 -10.18
N SER A 12 13.14 7.98 -9.95
CA SER A 12 12.48 7.08 -10.91
C SER A 12 10.96 7.20 -10.86
N THR A 13 10.34 6.91 -12.01
CA THR A 13 8.88 6.80 -12.13
C THR A 13 8.53 5.36 -12.44
N PHE A 14 7.77 4.71 -11.57
CA PHE A 14 7.32 3.34 -11.72
C PHE A 14 5.89 3.33 -12.25
N SER A 15 5.70 2.72 -13.42
CA SER A 15 4.37 2.51 -14.00
C SER A 15 3.85 1.14 -13.56
N VAL A 16 2.77 1.13 -12.79
CA VAL A 16 2.11 -0.08 -12.32
C VAL A 16 0.81 -0.25 -13.11
N MET A 17 0.70 -1.35 -13.83
CA MET A 17 -0.47 -1.71 -14.63
C MET A 17 -1.52 -2.41 -13.77
N GLU A 18 -2.78 -2.29 -14.15
CA GLU A 18 -3.94 -2.91 -13.50
C GLU A 18 -4.15 -2.51 -12.02
N GLU A 19 -3.63 -1.34 -11.65
CA GLU A 19 -3.69 -0.80 -10.29
C GLU A 19 -4.26 0.61 -10.30
N ASP A 20 -4.79 1.03 -9.15
CA ASP A 20 -5.48 2.31 -8.97
C ASP A 20 -5.06 3.02 -7.66
N HIS A 21 -5.89 3.97 -7.20
CA HIS A 21 -5.70 4.73 -5.97
C HIS A 21 -5.49 3.85 -4.72
N THR A 22 -6.00 2.63 -4.71
CA THR A 22 -5.94 1.71 -3.57
C THR A 22 -4.49 1.36 -3.22
N LEU A 23 -3.78 0.73 -4.15
CA LEU A 23 -2.36 0.43 -3.98
C LEU A 23 -1.53 1.71 -3.95
N ALA A 24 -1.81 2.64 -4.86
CA ALA A 24 -1.01 3.84 -5.03
C ALA A 24 -0.95 4.71 -3.77
N ASN A 25 -2.11 4.97 -3.14
CA ASN A 25 -2.17 5.77 -1.93
C ASN A 25 -1.53 5.05 -0.74
N SER A 26 -1.69 3.73 -0.65
CA SER A 26 -1.10 2.90 0.41
C SER A 26 0.43 2.94 0.35
N VAL A 27 1.01 2.71 -0.83
CA VAL A 27 2.46 2.77 -1.04
C VAL A 27 2.99 4.18 -0.84
N ARG A 28 2.28 5.20 -1.34
CA ARG A 28 2.63 6.61 -1.12
C ARG A 28 2.65 6.97 0.37
N PHE A 29 1.76 6.42 1.18
CA PHE A 29 1.80 6.62 2.63
C PHE A 29 3.08 6.05 3.25
N VAL A 30 3.44 4.81 2.92
CA VAL A 30 4.65 4.15 3.45
C VAL A 30 5.92 4.86 3.00
N LEU A 31 6.02 5.21 1.71
CA LEU A 31 7.18 5.95 1.17
C LEU A 31 7.40 7.30 1.86
N ASN A 32 6.34 8.01 2.25
CA ASN A 32 6.48 9.29 2.97
C ASN A 32 7.02 9.15 4.41
N GLN A 33 7.02 7.93 4.98
CA GLN A 33 7.60 7.68 6.30
C GLN A 33 9.10 7.33 6.22
N ASP A 34 9.61 6.98 5.04
CA ASP A 34 11.00 6.62 4.86
C ASP A 34 11.88 7.89 4.78
N PRO A 35 12.85 8.10 5.71
CA PRO A 35 13.70 9.28 5.72
C PRO A 35 14.63 9.38 4.49
N ARG A 36 14.80 8.29 3.73
CA ARG A 36 15.57 8.28 2.47
C ARG A 36 14.80 8.93 1.32
N VAL A 37 13.48 9.11 1.45
CA VAL A 37 12.62 9.68 0.42
C VAL A 37 12.53 11.20 0.56
N ALA A 38 13.03 11.91 -0.46
CA ALA A 38 12.90 13.36 -0.56
C ALA A 38 11.54 13.78 -1.13
N PHE A 39 11.01 13.00 -2.07
CA PHE A 39 9.70 13.25 -2.68
C PHE A 39 9.06 11.94 -3.14
N CYS A 40 7.76 11.78 -2.89
CA CYS A 40 6.97 10.77 -3.55
C CYS A 40 5.56 11.27 -3.90
N GLY A 41 5.02 10.75 -4.99
CA GLY A 41 3.67 11.07 -5.46
C GLY A 41 3.21 10.07 -6.49
N TYR A 42 1.91 10.04 -6.75
CA TYR A 42 1.36 9.20 -7.81
C TYR A 42 0.33 9.97 -8.64
N SER A 43 0.15 9.53 -9.88
CA SER A 43 -0.89 10.03 -10.77
C SER A 43 -1.47 8.91 -11.60
N ILE A 44 -2.77 9.02 -11.90
CA ILE A 44 -3.44 8.20 -12.91
C ILE A 44 -3.51 9.07 -14.17
N PRO A 45 -2.86 8.69 -15.29
CA PRO A 45 -2.81 9.52 -16.49
C PRO A 45 -4.19 9.85 -17.06
N HIS A 46 -5.12 8.89 -16.99
CA HIS A 46 -6.48 9.04 -17.46
C HIS A 46 -7.42 8.10 -16.68
N PRO A 47 -8.64 8.53 -16.26
CA PRO A 47 -9.54 7.69 -15.46
C PRO A 47 -9.98 6.37 -16.12
N ALA A 48 -9.89 6.27 -17.45
CA ALA A 48 -10.20 5.03 -18.18
C ALA A 48 -9.02 4.04 -18.27
N ASP A 49 -7.82 4.47 -17.88
CA ASP A 49 -6.63 3.61 -17.86
C ASP A 49 -6.44 3.06 -16.45
N ASN A 50 -6.43 1.73 -16.32
CA ASN A 50 -6.02 1.06 -15.09
C ASN A 50 -4.49 1.05 -15.00
N LYS A 51 -3.90 2.23 -14.83
CA LYS A 51 -2.45 2.40 -14.69
C LYS A 51 -2.15 3.56 -13.76
N VAL A 52 -1.26 3.32 -12.81
CA VAL A 52 -0.73 4.33 -11.91
C VAL A 52 0.74 4.57 -12.21
N ASN A 53 1.15 5.84 -12.24
CA ASN A 53 2.56 6.22 -12.23
C ASN A 53 2.95 6.69 -10.84
N ILE A 54 3.91 6.03 -10.20
CA ILE A 54 4.46 6.38 -8.89
C ILE A 54 5.84 7.01 -9.09
N ARG A 55 5.98 8.28 -8.73
CA ARG A 55 7.27 8.99 -8.74
C ARG A 55 7.91 8.86 -7.37
N VAL A 56 9.17 8.42 -7.35
CA VAL A 56 10.00 8.36 -6.14
C VAL A 56 11.30 9.11 -6.42
N GLN A 57 11.65 10.01 -5.51
CA GLN A 57 12.94 10.70 -5.49
C GLN A 57 13.53 10.55 -4.09
N THR A 58 14.73 10.02 -4.01
CA THR A 58 15.44 9.78 -2.77
C THR A 58 16.52 10.84 -2.56
N THR A 59 17.15 10.84 -1.40
CA THR A 59 18.29 11.71 -1.10
C THR A 59 19.64 11.16 -1.60
N GLY A 60 19.65 9.99 -2.24
CA GLY A 60 20.87 9.37 -2.78
C GLY A 60 20.77 7.86 -3.02
N ASP A 61 19.91 7.16 -2.29
CA ASP A 61 19.69 5.72 -2.47
C ASP A 61 18.98 5.40 -3.79
N GLN A 62 19.12 4.19 -4.31
CA GLN A 62 18.43 3.84 -5.55
C GLN A 62 16.91 3.79 -5.31
N ALA A 63 16.15 4.56 -6.08
CA ALA A 63 14.70 4.67 -5.94
C ALA A 63 13.99 3.31 -6.05
N LYS A 64 14.54 2.37 -6.82
CA LYS A 64 14.01 1.00 -6.96
C LYS A 64 14.12 0.20 -5.65
N ASP A 65 15.20 0.39 -4.90
CA ASP A 65 15.46 -0.37 -3.68
C ASP A 65 14.57 0.18 -2.57
N VAL A 66 14.47 1.51 -2.45
CA VAL A 66 13.54 2.19 -1.54
C VAL A 66 12.07 1.83 -1.84
N MET A 67 11.68 1.77 -3.12
CA MET A 67 10.34 1.34 -3.53
C MET A 67 10.07 -0.12 -3.12
N LYS A 68 11.05 -1.01 -3.26
CA LYS A 68 10.92 -2.42 -2.89
C LYS A 68 10.78 -2.58 -1.37
N ASP A 69 11.59 -1.85 -0.59
CA ASP A 69 11.51 -1.84 0.86
C ASP A 69 10.13 -1.35 1.32
N ALA A 70 9.62 -0.26 0.74
CA ALA A 70 8.29 0.27 1.07
C ALA A 70 7.15 -0.72 0.78
N LEU A 71 7.24 -1.49 -0.31
CA LEU A 71 6.27 -2.57 -0.60
C LEU A 71 6.36 -3.69 0.43
N GLN A 72 7.58 -4.07 0.83
CA GLN A 72 7.78 -5.10 1.85
C GLN A 72 7.24 -4.67 3.22
N ASP A 73 7.44 -3.42 3.60
CA ASP A 73 6.90 -2.84 4.82
C ASP A 73 5.37 -2.81 4.78
N LEU A 74 4.77 -2.42 3.66
CA LEU A 74 3.31 -2.45 3.48
C LEU A 74 2.74 -3.86 3.66
N MET A 75 3.43 -4.90 3.15
CA MET A 75 3.03 -6.30 3.35
C MET A 75 3.08 -6.69 4.83
N VAL A 76 4.15 -6.33 5.54
CA VAL A 76 4.31 -6.62 6.98
C VAL A 76 3.24 -5.90 7.81
N MET A 77 2.93 -4.64 7.48
CA MET A 77 1.83 -3.89 8.11
C MET A 77 0.50 -4.60 7.91
N GLY A 78 0.19 -5.05 6.70
CA GLY A 78 -1.04 -5.80 6.40
C GLY A 78 -1.12 -7.12 7.18
N GLN A 79 -0.01 -7.85 7.30
CA GLN A 79 0.07 -9.07 8.11
C GLN A 79 -0.18 -8.79 9.59
N HIS A 80 0.39 -7.71 10.13
CA HIS A 80 0.19 -7.31 11.52
C HIS A 80 -1.26 -6.94 11.81
N VAL A 81 -1.89 -6.14 10.93
CA VAL A 81 -3.31 -5.77 11.04
C VAL A 81 -4.18 -7.01 11.02
N ARG A 82 -3.94 -7.93 10.08
CA ARG A 82 -4.68 -9.19 9.97
C ARG A 82 -4.56 -10.04 11.24
N GLY A 83 -3.33 -10.28 11.71
CA GLY A 83 -3.10 -11.10 12.91
C GLY A 83 -3.75 -10.50 14.17
N THR A 84 -3.71 -9.17 14.31
CA THR A 84 -4.36 -8.47 15.42
C THR A 84 -5.89 -8.59 15.34
N PHE A 85 -6.45 -8.43 14.14
CA PHE A 85 -7.88 -8.58 13.90
C PHE A 85 -8.36 -10.00 14.17
N ASP A 86 -7.67 -11.02 13.63
CA ASP A 86 -8.02 -12.43 13.81
C ASP A 86 -8.01 -12.81 15.30
N LYS A 87 -7.02 -12.33 16.06
CA LYS A 87 -6.96 -12.51 17.51
C LYS A 87 -8.16 -11.87 18.21
N ALA A 88 -8.48 -10.61 17.89
CA ALA A 88 -9.61 -9.91 18.49
C ALA A 88 -10.94 -10.62 18.18
N VAL A 89 -11.12 -11.14 16.97
CA VAL A 89 -12.30 -11.92 16.57
C VAL A 89 -12.39 -13.25 17.33
N ALA A 90 -11.27 -13.96 17.48
CA ALA A 90 -11.23 -15.21 18.26
C ALA A 90 -11.57 -14.97 19.73
N ASP A 91 -11.00 -13.92 20.34
CA ASP A 91 -11.27 -13.53 21.71
C ASP A 91 -12.76 -13.15 21.89
N PHE A 92 -13.35 -12.42 20.94
CA PHE A 92 -14.76 -12.06 20.97
C PHE A 92 -15.67 -13.30 20.89
N LYS A 93 -15.42 -14.20 19.93
CA LYS A 93 -16.18 -15.44 19.78
C LYS A 93 -16.09 -16.34 21.01
N SER A 94 -14.94 -16.39 21.68
CA SER A 94 -14.76 -17.18 22.91
C SER A 94 -15.56 -16.67 24.12
N LYS A 95 -15.92 -15.38 24.10
CA LYS A 95 -16.63 -14.68 25.20
C LYS A 95 -18.13 -14.56 24.97
N MET A 96 -18.63 -14.84 23.75
CA MET A 96 -20.06 -14.89 23.48
C MET A 96 -20.65 -16.22 23.96
N PRO A 97 -21.65 -16.22 24.86
CA PRO A 97 -22.41 -17.42 25.19
C PRO A 97 -23.14 -17.93 23.94
N ALA A 98 -23.23 -19.25 23.77
CA ALA A 98 -23.84 -19.91 22.61
C ALA A 98 -25.37 -19.69 22.44
N GLU A 99 -26.01 -18.86 23.27
CA GLU A 99 -27.47 -18.72 23.36
C GLU A 99 -28.06 -17.46 22.69
N GLN A 100 -27.25 -16.62 22.04
CA GLN A 100 -27.75 -15.41 21.34
C GLN A 100 -27.49 -15.44 19.83
N MET A 101 -27.74 -16.60 19.21
CA MET A 101 -27.80 -16.74 17.75
C MET A 101 -29.10 -17.44 17.28
N ASP A 102 -30.16 -17.42 18.08
CA ASP A 102 -31.51 -17.66 17.55
C ASP A 102 -32.07 -16.32 17.05
N VAL A 103 -31.70 -15.96 15.81
CA VAL A 103 -32.45 -14.96 15.08
C VAL A 103 -33.67 -15.71 14.53
N ASP A 104 -34.79 -15.54 15.23
CA ASP A 104 -36.13 -15.96 14.82
C ASP A 104 -36.33 -15.67 13.32
N LEU A 105 -36.14 -16.70 12.49
CA LEU A 105 -36.40 -16.67 11.05
C LEU A 105 -37.88 -16.91 10.73
N ASN A 106 -38.76 -16.89 11.74
CA ASN A 106 -40.19 -17.11 11.58
C ASN A 106 -41.01 -16.08 12.40
N GLN A 107 -41.09 -14.84 11.92
CA GLN A 107 -42.28 -14.03 12.20
C GLN A 107 -42.65 -13.12 11.03
N GLN A 108 -43.73 -13.56 10.36
CA GLN A 108 -44.60 -12.93 9.35
C GLN A 108 -44.21 -13.07 7.88
#